data_AF-A0A4R5VWX2-F1
#
_entry.id   AF-A0A4R5VWX2-F1
#
_cell.length_a   1.000
_cell.length_b   1.000
_cell.length_c   1.000
_cell.angle_alpha   90.00
_cell.angle_beta   90.00
_cell.angle_gamma   90.00
#
_symmetry.space_group_name_H-M   'P 1'
#
loop_
_entity.id
_entity.type
_entity.pdbx_description
1 polymer ?
#
loop_
_entity_poly.entity_id
_entity_poly.type
_entity_poly.pdbx_seq_one_letter_code
_entity_poly.pdbx_strand_id
1 'polypeptide(L)'
;MNYSNQYTKLISKALLRQMLGQCDPNTYYEVHHIVPRSHKGSNHPDNLVKLTVREHMLAHILLFKMGDAQQIFSVECFLKDAININKPHRFGQVRYKKWHRKAIGLQRAENNRKAAIATQKRIFRHGMKKIDDDYVDSYLSAILDE
;
A
#
# COMPACT_ATOMS: atom_id res chain seq x y z
N MET A 1 -18.14 4.38 -8.78
CA MET A 1 -17.12 3.92 -9.75
C MET A 1 -16.55 2.60 -9.28
N ASN A 2 -16.47 1.58 -10.13
CA ASN A 2 -16.01 0.24 -9.72
C ASN A 2 -14.49 0.09 -9.87
N TYR A 3 -13.75 0.34 -8.79
CA TYR A 3 -12.28 0.28 -8.76
C TYR A 3 -11.75 -1.15 -8.91
N SER A 4 -12.45 -2.15 -8.37
CA SER A 4 -12.08 -3.56 -8.51
C SER A 4 -12.09 -4.01 -9.97
N ASN A 5 -13.13 -3.63 -10.72
CA ASN A 5 -13.20 -3.93 -12.14
C ASN A 5 -12.09 -3.23 -12.94
N GLN A 6 -11.73 -1.99 -12.59
CA GLN A 6 -10.64 -1.27 -13.24
C GLN A 6 -9.29 -1.93 -12.97
N TYR A 7 -9.06 -2.32 -11.72
CA TYR A 7 -7.86 -3.03 -11.29
C TYR A 7 -7.74 -4.37 -12.00
N THR A 8 -8.80 -5.18 -11.99
CA THR A 8 -8.85 -6.47 -12.68
C THR A 8 -8.55 -6.31 -14.16
N LYS A 9 -9.19 -5.34 -14.84
CA LYS A 9 -8.93 -5.06 -16.27
C LYS A 9 -7.48 -4.66 -16.54
N LEU A 10 -6.87 -3.86 -15.66
CA LEU A 10 -5.47 -3.46 -15.77
C LEU A 10 -4.55 -4.68 -15.67
N ILE A 11 -4.77 -5.54 -14.66
CA ILE A 11 -3.97 -6.75 -14.42
C ILE A 11 -4.14 -7.75 -15.56
N SER A 12 -5.38 -8.03 -16.00
CA SER A 12 -5.64 -8.96 -17.09
C SER A 12 -4.96 -8.55 -18.40
N LYS A 13 -4.98 -7.26 -18.73
CA LYS A 13 -4.26 -6.74 -19.92
C LYS A 13 -2.75 -6.92 -19.79
N ALA A 14 -2.18 -6.65 -18.62
CA ALA A 14 -0.75 -6.79 -18.38
C ALA A 14 -0.30 -8.26 -18.42
N LEU A 15 -1.08 -9.17 -17.82
CA LEU A 15 -0.84 -10.61 -17.89
C LEU A 15 -0.90 -11.13 -19.33
N LEU A 16 -1.93 -10.73 -20.08
CA LEU A 16 -2.06 -11.15 -21.49
C LEU A 16 -0.85 -10.70 -22.31
N ARG A 17 -0.43 -9.44 -22.17
CA ARG A 17 0.78 -8.91 -22.82
C ARG A 17 2.03 -9.71 -22.45
N GLN A 18 2.20 -10.04 -21.17
CA GLN A 18 3.32 -10.82 -20.67
C GLN A 18 3.32 -12.25 -21.22
N MET A 19 2.17 -12.93 -21.23
CA MET A 19 2.01 -14.30 -21.74
C MET A 19 2.24 -14.41 -23.24
N LEU A 20 1.78 -13.41 -24.01
CA LEU A 20 1.94 -13.38 -25.46
C LEU A 20 3.34 -12.90 -25.91
N GLY A 21 4.25 -12.61 -24.96
CA GLY A 21 5.57 -12.05 -25.29
C GLY A 21 5.52 -10.65 -25.92
N GLN A 22 4.42 -9.90 -25.71
CA GLN A 22 4.16 -8.59 -26.29
C GLN A 22 4.64 -7.43 -25.39
N CYS A 23 5.52 -7.70 -24.43
CA CYS A 23 6.18 -6.65 -23.67
C CYS A 23 7.22 -5.99 -24.57
N ASP A 24 7.14 -4.66 -24.71
CA ASP A 24 8.11 -3.90 -25.49
C ASP A 24 9.50 -4.00 -24.85
N PRO A 25 10.52 -4.51 -25.55
CA PRO A 25 11.87 -4.65 -24.99
C PRO A 25 12.51 -3.31 -24.62
N ASN A 26 12.04 -2.20 -25.19
CA ASN A 26 12.53 -0.86 -24.88
C ASN A 26 11.80 -0.20 -23.69
N THR A 27 10.76 -0.84 -23.15
CA THR A 27 9.99 -0.32 -22.03
C THR A 27 10.48 -0.93 -20.71
N TYR A 28 10.69 -0.07 -19.72
CA TYR A 28 10.99 -0.51 -18.36
C TYR A 28 9.72 -0.97 -17.62
N TYR A 29 9.77 -2.17 -17.05
CA TYR A 29 8.69 -2.78 -16.29
C TYR A 29 9.10 -3.04 -14.84
N GLU A 30 8.13 -2.96 -13.94
CA GLU A 30 8.26 -3.30 -12.53
C GLU A 30 7.35 -4.49 -12.20
N VAL A 31 7.81 -5.33 -11.28
CA VAL A 31 7.03 -6.46 -10.79
C VAL A 31 6.08 -5.98 -9.70
N HIS A 32 4.80 -6.28 -9.87
CA HIS A 32 3.73 -5.95 -8.94
C HIS A 32 3.00 -7.22 -8.48
N HIS A 33 2.70 -7.29 -7.18
CA HIS A 33 1.89 -8.37 -6.61
C HIS A 33 0.41 -8.17 -6.90
N ILE A 34 -0.25 -9.09 -7.59
CA ILE A 34 -1.69 -9.01 -7.90
C ILE A 34 -2.51 -8.94 -6.60
N VAL A 35 -2.24 -9.84 -5.66
CA VAL A 35 -2.66 -9.73 -4.27
C VAL A 35 -1.47 -9.18 -3.48
N PRO A 36 -1.56 -7.98 -2.89
CA PRO A 36 -0.47 -7.41 -2.11
C PRO A 36 -0.08 -8.26 -0.90
N ARG A 37 1.18 -8.16 -0.46
CA ARG A 37 1.66 -8.83 0.77
C ARG A 37 0.91 -8.38 2.03
N SER A 38 0.44 -7.13 2.07
CA SER A 38 -0.42 -6.60 3.15
C SER A 38 -1.73 -7.40 3.30
N HIS A 39 -2.18 -8.04 2.21
CA HIS A 39 -3.34 -8.93 2.15
C HIS A 39 -2.94 -10.41 2.03
N LYS A 40 -1.77 -10.78 2.56
CA LYS A 40 -1.26 -12.16 2.55
C LYS A 40 -1.01 -12.75 1.16
N GLY A 41 -0.82 -11.91 0.14
CA GLY A 41 -0.42 -12.38 -1.19
C GLY A 41 0.93 -13.10 -1.20
N SER A 42 1.06 -14.12 -2.04
CA SER A 42 2.27 -14.94 -2.18
C SER A 42 3.34 -14.23 -3.02
N ASN A 43 4.58 -14.70 -2.97
CA ASN A 43 5.64 -14.27 -3.89
C ASN A 43 5.77 -15.21 -5.11
N HIS A 44 4.80 -16.11 -5.31
CA HIS A 44 4.85 -17.04 -6.42
C HIS A 44 4.65 -16.31 -7.76
N PRO A 45 5.24 -16.80 -8.86
CA PRO A 45 5.17 -16.14 -10.17
C PRO A 45 3.74 -15.90 -10.69
N ASP A 46 2.76 -16.70 -10.26
CA ASP A 46 1.34 -16.56 -10.59
C ASP A 46 0.68 -15.33 -9.93
N ASN A 47 1.20 -14.86 -8.80
CA ASN A 47 0.78 -13.63 -8.13
C ASN A 47 1.59 -12.40 -8.56
N LEU A 48 2.47 -12.53 -9.56
CA LEU A 48 3.34 -11.46 -10.02
C LEU A 48 3.02 -11.06 -11.46
N VAL A 49 2.92 -9.76 -11.70
CA VAL A 49 2.68 -9.21 -13.04
C VAL A 49 3.66 -8.09 -13.35
N LYS A 50 4.14 -8.03 -14.59
CA LYS A 50 4.96 -6.94 -15.09
C LYS A 50 4.09 -5.76 -15.52
N LEU A 51 4.17 -4.67 -14.77
CA LEU A 51 3.49 -3.40 -15.07
C LEU A 51 4.49 -2.37 -15.54
N THR A 52 4.08 -1.53 -16.49
CA THR A 52 4.82 -0.29 -16.72
C THR A 52 4.76 0.57 -15.46
N VAL A 53 5.70 1.49 -15.32
CA VAL A 53 5.78 2.41 -14.19
C VAL A 53 4.46 3.16 -13.94
N ARG A 54 3.77 3.58 -15.01
CA ARG A 54 2.47 4.26 -14.92
C ARG A 54 1.35 3.32 -14.50
N GLU A 55 1.31 2.11 -15.06
CA GLU A 55 0.34 1.07 -14.68
C GLU A 55 0.54 0.69 -13.19
N HIS A 56 1.78 0.57 -12.74
CA HIS A 56 2.12 0.22 -11.36
C HIS A 56 1.59 1.25 -10.36
N MET A 57 1.86 2.55 -10.59
CA MET A 57 1.30 3.61 -9.74
C MET A 57 -0.24 3.61 -9.77
N LEU A 58 -0.86 3.38 -10.93
CA LEU A 58 -2.31 3.29 -11.04
C LEU A 58 -2.89 2.11 -10.26
N ALA A 59 -2.23 0.94 -10.30
CA ALA A 59 -2.61 -0.25 -9.54
C ALA A 59 -2.67 0.06 -8.03
N HIS A 60 -1.64 0.71 -7.48
CA HIS A 60 -1.63 1.13 -6.08
C HIS A 60 -2.71 2.15 -5.73
N ILE A 61 -3.00 3.10 -6.63
CA ILE A 61 -4.11 4.05 -6.45
C ILE A 61 -5.45 3.31 -6.40
N LEU A 62 -5.67 2.35 -7.29
CA LEU A 62 -6.91 1.56 -7.33
C LEU A 62 -7.06 0.71 -6.06
N LEU A 63 -6.00 0.02 -5.63
CA LEU A 63 -6.01 -0.76 -4.38
C LEU A 63 -6.29 0.13 -3.16
N PHE A 64 -5.69 1.32 -3.09
CA PHE A 64 -6.01 2.31 -2.05
C PHE A 64 -7.49 2.70 -2.06
N LYS A 65 -8.06 2.93 -3.25
CA LYS A 65 -9.48 3.26 -3.42
C LYS A 65 -10.43 2.10 -3.07
N MET A 66 -9.94 0.87 -3.05
CA MET A 66 -10.68 -0.31 -2.59
C MET A 66 -10.57 -0.53 -1.06
N GLY A 67 -9.82 0.30 -0.34
CA GLY A 67 -9.70 0.23 1.11
C GLY A 67 -8.35 -0.26 1.63
N ASP A 68 -7.40 -0.62 0.75
CA ASP A 68 -6.03 -0.90 1.20
C ASP A 68 -5.25 0.39 1.44
N ALA A 69 -5.45 0.92 2.64
CA ALA A 69 -4.77 2.10 3.18
C ALA A 69 -3.25 2.11 2.95
N GLN A 70 -2.57 0.96 3.02
CA GLN A 70 -1.10 0.91 2.95
C GLN A 70 -0.56 1.26 1.57
N GLN A 71 -1.37 1.10 0.53
CA GLN A 71 -0.97 1.31 -0.87
C GLN A 71 -0.67 2.78 -1.17
N ILE A 72 -1.15 3.71 -0.34
CA ILE A 72 -0.84 5.13 -0.50
C ILE A 72 0.64 5.45 -0.31
N PHE A 73 1.38 4.62 0.44
CA PHE A 73 2.82 4.80 0.63
C PHE A 73 3.60 4.40 -0.62
N SER A 74 3.16 3.37 -1.35
CA SER A 74 3.72 3.05 -2.67
C SER A 74 3.50 4.21 -3.64
N VAL A 75 2.31 4.83 -3.63
CA VAL A 75 2.04 6.06 -4.41
C VAL A 75 2.98 7.20 -4.00
N GLU A 76 3.23 7.38 -2.70
CA GLU A 76 4.17 8.38 -2.22
C GLU A 76 5.60 8.15 -2.75
N CYS A 77 6.08 6.91 -2.73
CA CYS A 77 7.40 6.55 -3.28
C CYS A 77 7.52 6.97 -4.74
N PHE A 78 6.52 6.66 -5.57
CA PHE A 78 6.50 7.09 -6.97
C PHE A 78 6.53 8.60 -7.15
N LEU A 79 5.76 9.33 -6.35
CA LEU A 79 5.70 10.79 -6.44
C LEU A 79 6.99 11.46 -5.97
N LYS A 80 7.69 10.88 -4.98
CA LYS A 80 9.03 11.34 -4.55
C LYS A 80 10.09 11.05 -5.60
N ASP A 81 10.08 9.85 -6.17
CA ASP A 81 11.03 9.48 -7.22
C ASP A 81 10.83 10.32 -8.49
N ALA A 82 9.59 10.68 -8.83
CA ALA A 82 9.29 11.53 -9.98
C ALA A 82 9.87 12.96 -9.88
N ILE A 83 10.05 13.49 -8.67
CA ILE A 83 10.62 14.83 -8.44
C ILE A 83 12.11 14.80 -8.06
N ASN A 84 12.70 13.61 -7.95
CA ASN A 84 14.10 13.45 -7.57
C ASN A 84 15.02 13.68 -8.78
N ILE A 85 15.76 14.80 -8.75
CA ILE A 85 16.69 15.19 -9.83
C ILE A 85 17.87 14.23 -10.00
N ASN A 86 18.21 13.45 -8.97
CA ASN A 86 19.34 12.53 -8.97
C ASN A 86 18.97 11.12 -9.44
N LYS A 87 17.68 10.84 -9.67
CA LYS A 87 17.25 9.55 -10.23
C LYS A 87 16.93 9.72 -11.72
N PRO A 88 17.20 8.69 -12.54
CA PRO A 88 16.69 8.69 -13.91
C PRO A 88 15.18 8.86 -13.85
N HIS A 89 14.61 9.78 -14.66
CA HIS A 89 13.17 10.05 -14.70
C HIS A 89 12.41 8.87 -15.33
N ARG A 90 12.34 7.74 -14.60
CA ARG A 90 11.64 6.50 -15.00
C ARG A 90 10.13 6.70 -15.16
N PHE A 91 9.60 7.80 -14.62
CA PHE A 91 8.18 8.12 -14.49
C PHE A 91 7.66 9.09 -15.55
N GLY A 92 8.56 9.75 -16.30
CA GLY A 92 8.23 11.03 -16.94
C GLY A 92 7.79 12.08 -15.90
N GLN A 93 7.19 13.20 -16.34
CA GLN A 93 6.68 14.21 -15.42
C GLN A 93 5.40 13.72 -14.72
N VAL A 94 5.50 13.28 -13.46
CA VAL A 94 4.35 12.99 -12.59
C VAL A 94 4.27 14.06 -11.51
N ARG A 95 3.14 14.78 -11.46
CA ARG A 95 2.91 15.82 -10.45
C ARG A 95 2.02 15.32 -9.32
N TYR A 96 2.37 15.71 -8.10
CA TYR A 96 1.48 15.60 -6.95
C TYR A 96 0.13 16.25 -7.26
N LYS A 97 -0.96 15.48 -7.21
CA LYS A 97 -2.31 16.02 -7.10
C LYS A 97 -2.60 16.36 -5.64
N LYS A 98 -3.42 17.39 -5.39
CA LYS A 98 -3.82 17.84 -4.04
C LYS A 98 -4.34 16.68 -3.17
N TRP A 99 -5.11 15.77 -3.77
CA TRP A 99 -5.67 14.63 -3.06
C TRP A 99 -4.62 13.59 -2.62
N HIS A 100 -3.53 13.39 -3.37
CA HIS A 100 -2.45 12.48 -2.96
C HIS A 100 -1.85 12.93 -1.63
N ARG A 101 -1.47 14.22 -1.55
CA ARG A 101 -0.88 14.80 -0.33
C ARG A 101 -1.81 14.68 0.86
N LYS A 102 -3.11 14.98 0.66
CA LYS A 102 -4.13 14.82 1.70
C LYS A 102 -4.24 13.37 2.17
N ALA A 103 -4.33 12.41 1.25
CA ALA A 103 -4.44 10.99 1.57
C ALA A 103 -3.21 10.47 2.34
N ILE A 104 -2.00 10.83 1.90
CA ILE A 104 -0.74 10.47 2.59
C ILE A 104 -0.74 11.04 4.01
N GLY A 105 -1.10 12.32 4.18
CA GLY A 105 -1.13 12.98 5.49
C GLY A 105 -2.11 12.32 6.45
N LEU A 106 -3.33 12.03 5.98
CA LEU A 106 -4.35 11.33 6.77
C LEU A 106 -3.88 9.92 7.18
N GLN A 107 -3.27 9.17 6.25
CA GLN A 107 -2.78 7.83 6.56
C GLN A 107 -1.66 7.83 7.60
N ARG A 108 -0.77 8.83 7.56
CA ARG A 108 0.27 9.00 8.59
C ARG A 108 -0.33 9.33 9.95
N ALA A 109 -1.28 10.25 10.00
CA ALA A 109 -1.95 10.60 11.25
C ALA A 109 -2.62 9.37 11.88
N GLU A 110 -3.30 8.56 11.08
CA GLU A 110 -3.92 7.32 11.55
C GLU A 110 -2.89 6.29 12.03
N ASN A 111 -1.79 6.10 11.30
CA ASN A 111 -0.72 5.20 11.73
C ASN A 111 -0.07 5.67 13.05
N ASN A 112 0.14 6.98 13.21
CA ASN A 112 0.67 7.55 14.44
C ASN A 112 -0.29 7.34 15.62
N ARG A 113 -1.60 7.52 15.40
CA ARG A 113 -2.64 7.23 16.41
C ARG A 113 -2.59 5.77 16.86
N LYS A 114 -2.55 4.82 15.91
CA LYS A 114 -2.43 3.38 16.22
C LYS A 114 -1.14 3.05 16.97
N ALA A 115 -0.02 3.67 16.60
CA ALA A 115 1.26 3.47 17.28
C ALA A 115 1.25 4.02 18.73
N ALA A 116 0.59 5.16 18.97
CA ALA A 116 0.41 5.72 20.30
C ALA A 116 -0.42 4.79 21.19
N ILE A 117 -1.56 4.30 20.69
CA ILE A 117 -2.40 3.32 21.41
C ILE A 117 -1.61 2.05 21.72
N ALA A 118 -0.88 1.50 20.75
CA ALA A 118 -0.05 0.31 20.96
C ALA A 118 1.03 0.54 22.02
N THR A 119 1.62 1.74 22.06
CA THR A 119 2.61 2.12 23.07
C THR A 119 1.99 2.20 24.45
N GLN A 120 0.81 2.81 24.58
CA GLN A 120 0.06 2.88 25.83
C GLN A 120 -0.29 1.49 26.35
N LYS A 121 -0.79 0.59 25.48
CA LYS A 121 -1.05 -0.83 25.82
C LYS A 121 0.21 -1.54 26.32
N ARG A 122 1.36 -1.30 25.69
CA ARG A 122 2.64 -1.91 26.09
C ARG A 122 3.12 -1.42 27.45
N ILE A 123 3.03 -0.11 27.71
CA ILE A 123 3.42 0.49 29.00
C ILE A 123 2.52 -0.07 30.11
N PHE A 124 1.21 -0.11 29.87
CA PHE A 124 0.24 -0.67 30.82
C PHE A 124 0.52 -2.14 31.14
N ARG A 125 0.68 -2.99 30.11
CA ARG A 125 1.06 -4.40 30.28
C ARG A 125 2.36 -4.58 31.06
N HIS A 126 3.37 -3.77 30.79
CA HIS A 126 4.62 -3.82 31.54
C HIS A 126 4.42 -3.49 33.03
N GLY A 127 3.59 -2.50 33.34
CA GLY A 127 3.22 -2.16 34.72
C GLY A 127 2.38 -3.24 35.41
N MET A 128 1.58 -3.98 34.64
CA MET A 128 0.68 -5.05 35.13
C MET A 128 1.26 -6.46 35.07
N LYS A 129 2.58 -6.64 34.87
CA LYS A 129 3.28 -7.96 34.87
C LYS A 129 3.05 -8.88 36.10
N LYS A 130 2.24 -8.46 37.08
CA LYS A 130 1.80 -9.25 38.23
C LYS A 130 0.33 -9.71 38.15
N ILE A 131 -0.38 -9.42 37.05
CA ILE A 131 -1.81 -9.68 36.86
C ILE A 131 -1.96 -10.51 35.57
N ASP A 132 -2.98 -11.37 35.52
CA ASP A 132 -3.33 -12.22 34.38
C ASP A 132 -3.56 -11.41 33.09
N ASP A 133 -3.02 -11.91 31.96
CA ASP A 133 -3.05 -11.25 30.65
C ASP A 133 -4.49 -11.07 30.13
N ASP A 134 -5.39 -12.03 30.43
CA ASP A 134 -6.79 -11.99 30.00
C ASP A 134 -7.58 -10.82 30.64
N TYR A 135 -7.26 -10.50 31.91
CA TYR A 135 -7.86 -9.35 32.60
C TYR A 135 -7.38 -8.02 32.01
N VAL A 136 -6.09 -7.94 31.66
CA VAL A 136 -5.48 -6.73 31.09
C VAL A 136 -6.09 -6.40 29.72
N ASP A 137 -6.28 -7.40 28.86
CA ASP A 137 -6.86 -7.16 27.53
C ASP A 137 -8.36 -6.80 27.61
N SER A 138 -9.13 -7.43 28.51
CA SER A 138 -10.54 -7.05 28.75
C SER A 138 -10.68 -5.60 29.23
N TYR A 139 -9.83 -5.15 30.16
CA TYR A 139 -9.87 -3.78 30.68
C TYR A 139 -9.44 -2.75 29.64
N LEU A 140 -8.42 -3.06 28.83
CA LEU A 140 -7.94 -2.19 27.77
C LEU A 140 -8.98 -2.00 26.66
N SER A 141 -9.74 -3.03 26.31
CA SER A 141 -10.86 -2.90 25.35
C SER A 141 -11.96 -1.99 25.89
N ALA A 142 -12.34 -2.14 27.17
CA ALA A 142 -13.38 -1.31 27.78
C ALA A 142 -13.04 0.19 27.81
N ILE A 143 -11.75 0.57 27.91
CA ILE A 143 -11.33 1.98 28.01
C ILE A 143 -11.03 2.62 26.65
N LEU A 144 -10.62 1.83 25.66
CA LEU A 144 -10.17 2.34 24.36
C LEU A 144 -11.26 2.32 23.28
N ASP A 145 -12.40 1.67 23.56
CA ASP A 145 -13.57 1.63 22.68
C ASP A 145 -14.67 2.67 23.06
N GLU A 146 -14.46 3.49 24.11
CA GLU A 146 -15.22 4.73 24.41
C GLU A 146 -14.56 5.98 23.77
#